data_AF-A0A379WC51-F1
#
_entry.id   AF-A0A379WC51-F1
#
_cell.length_a   1.000
_cell.length_b   1.000
_cell.length_c   1.000
_cell.angle_alpha   90.00
_cell.angle_beta   90.00
_cell.angle_gamma   90.00
#
_symmetry.space_group_name_H-M   'P 1'
#
loop_
_entity.id
_entity.type
_entity.pdbx_description
1 polymer ?
#
loop_
_entity_poly.entity_id
_entity_poly.type
_entity_poly.pdbx_seq_one_letter_code
_entity_poly.pdbx_strand_id
1 'polypeptide(L)'
;MRTYGADCFGLPDFAAHAQGHHEGQKYSDIFNNVLRYLLESGAEMAAGHTMQVGKTTFMKLRDPLDDEYYLQGPGTTLVVELIEEDECNAH
;
A
#
# COMPACT_ATOMS: atom_id res chain seq x y z
N MET A 1 -8.74 4.62 -3.56
CA MET A 1 -8.19 5.54 -2.54
C MET A 1 -6.69 5.68 -2.74
N ARG A 2 -6.11 6.85 -2.44
CA ARG A 2 -4.67 7.09 -2.57
C ARG A 2 -4.21 8.02 -1.44
N THR A 3 -3.03 7.77 -0.86
CA THR A 3 -2.34 8.71 0.02
C THR A 3 -1.57 9.75 -0.80
N TYR A 4 -1.30 10.91 -0.20
CA TYR A 4 -0.52 11.96 -0.84
C TYR A 4 0.44 12.57 0.19
N GLY A 5 1.66 12.88 -0.25
CA GLY A 5 2.65 13.60 0.55
C GLY A 5 3.55 12.72 1.40
N ALA A 6 3.49 11.38 1.25
CA ALA A 6 4.41 10.47 1.92
C ALA A 6 5.86 10.64 1.41
N ASP A 7 6.00 11.09 0.17
CA ASP A 7 7.27 11.42 -0.50
C ASP A 7 8.06 12.51 0.24
N CYS A 8 7.39 13.45 0.90
CA CYS A 8 8.03 14.45 1.77
C CYS A 8 8.85 13.83 2.92
N PHE A 9 8.58 12.57 3.26
CA PHE A 9 9.27 11.80 4.29
C PHE A 9 10.18 10.71 3.71
N GLY A 10 10.37 10.67 2.38
CA GLY A 10 11.10 9.62 1.69
C GLY A 10 10.35 8.29 1.59
N LEU A 11 9.03 8.30 1.81
CA LEU A 11 8.17 7.10 1.78
C LEU A 11 7.34 7.06 0.49
N PRO A 12 6.91 5.87 0.03
CA PRO A 12 6.00 5.76 -1.10
C PRO A 12 4.58 6.21 -0.71
N ASP A 13 3.85 6.76 -1.68
CA ASP A 13 2.39 6.85 -1.58
C ASP A 13 1.76 5.47 -1.81
N PHE A 14 0.65 5.19 -1.15
CA PHE A 14 -0.13 3.97 -1.34
C PHE A 14 -1.43 4.25 -2.09
N ALA A 15 -1.76 3.37 -3.03
CA ALA A 15 -3.02 3.37 -3.76
C ALA A 15 -3.74 2.04 -3.59
N ALA A 16 -5.07 2.05 -3.44
CA ALA A 16 -5.89 0.85 -3.41
C ALA A 16 -7.19 1.03 -4.18
N HIS A 17 -7.62 -0.04 -4.84
CA HIS A 17 -8.93 -0.15 -5.47
C HIS A 17 -9.99 -0.47 -4.42
N ALA A 18 -10.51 0.57 -3.77
CA ALA A 18 -11.61 0.46 -2.83
C ALA A 18 -12.93 0.32 -3.59
N GLN A 19 -13.70 -0.74 -3.33
CA GLN A 19 -14.98 -1.02 -3.98
C GLN A 19 -16.14 -0.14 -3.43
N GLY A 20 -15.91 0.62 -2.35
CA GLY A 20 -16.92 1.56 -1.84
C GLY A 20 -16.44 2.41 -0.66
N HIS A 21 -17.30 3.35 -0.23
CA HIS A 21 -17.00 4.28 0.87
C HIS A 21 -16.67 3.58 2.20
N HIS A 22 -17.26 2.41 2.47
CA HIS A 22 -17.00 1.68 3.72
C HIS A 22 -15.55 1.16 3.80
N GLU A 23 -14.89 0.96 2.66
CA GLU A 23 -13.51 0.49 2.62
C GLU A 23 -12.51 1.63 2.80
N GLY A 24 -12.94 2.87 2.60
CA GLY A 24 -12.08 4.05 2.75
C GLY A 24 -11.48 4.16 4.14
N GLN A 25 -12.29 3.96 5.19
CA GLN A 25 -11.77 3.99 6.57
C GLN A 25 -10.78 2.85 6.82
N LYS A 26 -11.10 1.64 6.36
CA LYS A 26 -10.24 0.45 6.49
C LYS A 26 -8.86 0.69 5.84
N TYR A 27 -8.83 1.16 4.60
CA TYR A 27 -7.56 1.45 3.91
C TYR A 27 -6.81 2.61 4.56
N SER A 28 -7.52 3.66 4.98
CA SER A 28 -6.89 4.78 5.70
C SER A 28 -6.21 4.34 6.99
N ASP A 29 -6.88 3.53 7.82
CA ASP A 29 -6.32 3.02 9.08
C ASP A 29 -5.10 2.14 8.82
N ILE A 30 -5.16 1.25 7.82
CA ILE A 30 -4.03 0.41 7.41
C ILE A 30 -2.86 1.30 6.96
N PHE A 31 -3.09 2.19 6.00
CA PHE A 31 -2.02 3.03 5.43
C PHE A 31 -1.38 3.93 6.47
N ASN A 32 -2.15 4.53 7.38
CA ASN A 32 -1.60 5.35 8.45
C ASN A 32 -0.71 4.54 9.39
N ASN A 33 -1.11 3.31 9.74
CA ASN A 33 -0.30 2.43 10.57
C ASN A 33 0.98 1.98 9.86
N VAL A 34 0.89 1.63 8.57
CA VAL A 34 2.04 1.24 7.75
C VAL A 34 3.03 2.40 7.61
N LEU A 35 2.56 3.58 7.16
CA LEU A 35 3.41 4.75 6.97
C LEU A 35 4.10 5.17 8.27
N ARG A 36 3.37 5.14 9.40
CA ARG A 36 3.95 5.40 10.71
C ARG A 36 5.05 4.38 11.07
N TYR A 37 4.83 3.10 10.81
CA TYR A 37 5.84 2.06 11.03
C TYR A 37 7.09 2.29 10.16
N LEU A 38 6.92 2.58 8.86
CA LEU A 38 8.06 2.85 7.97
C LEU A 38 8.85 4.07 8.42
N LEU A 39 8.14 5.13 8.85
CA LEU A 39 8.76 6.34 9.39
C LEU A 39 9.56 6.09 10.68
N GLU A 40 8.98 5.34 11.64
CA GLU A 40 9.60 5.08 12.94
C GLU A 40 10.75 4.07 12.85
N SER A 41 10.64 3.06 11.98
CA SER A 41 11.63 1.99 11.85
C SER A 41 12.72 2.27 10.82
N GLY A 42 12.47 3.15 9.85
CA GLY A 42 13.32 3.32 8.67
C GLY A 42 13.27 2.14 7.70
N ALA A 43 12.32 1.22 7.85
CA ALA A 43 12.13 0.12 6.91
C ALA A 43 11.65 0.65 5.56
N GLU A 44 12.08 -0.03 4.49
CA GLU A 44 11.68 0.29 3.13
C GLU A 44 10.74 -0.77 2.57
N MET A 45 9.84 -0.36 1.68
CA MET A 45 8.94 -1.25 0.96
C MET A 45 8.98 -0.96 -0.54
N ALA A 46 8.90 -2.02 -1.33
CA ALA A 46 8.93 -1.98 -2.78
C ALA A 46 7.87 -2.93 -3.37
N ALA A 47 7.64 -2.84 -4.68
CA ALA A 47 6.83 -3.80 -5.40
C ALA A 47 7.33 -5.23 -5.17
N GLY A 48 6.40 -6.17 -5.01
CA GLY A 48 6.67 -7.56 -4.65
C GLY A 48 6.76 -7.82 -3.14
N HIS A 49 6.92 -6.79 -2.30
CA HIS A 49 6.91 -6.98 -0.85
C HIS A 49 5.49 -7.25 -0.32
N THR A 50 5.42 -8.06 0.73
CA THR A 50 4.21 -8.33 1.50
C THR A 50 4.41 -7.95 2.97
N MET A 51 3.39 -7.40 3.61
CA MET A 51 3.39 -7.11 5.05
C MET A 51 2.09 -7.55 5.71
N GLN A 52 2.17 -8.23 6.85
CA GLN A 52 0.98 -8.58 7.62
C GLN A 52 0.39 -7.32 8.27
N VAL A 53 -0.88 -7.02 8.00
CA VAL A 53 -1.61 -5.84 8.52
C VAL A 53 -2.81 -6.21 9.39
N GLY A 54 -3.11 -7.50 9.51
CA GLY A 54 -4.14 -8.06 10.37
C GLY A 54 -3.85 -9.51 10.71
N LYS A 55 -4.76 -10.17 11.43
CA LYS A 55 -4.54 -11.56 11.87
C LYS A 55 -4.32 -12.53 10.69
N THR A 56 -5.11 -12.39 9.63
CA THR A 56 -5.05 -13.23 8.43
C THR A 56 -4.95 -12.40 7.15
N THR A 57 -4.69 -11.10 7.27
CA THR A 57 -4.68 -10.16 6.15
C THR A 57 -3.28 -9.62 5.94
N PHE A 58 -2.82 -9.73 4.69
CA PHE A 58 -1.55 -9.23 4.24
C PHE A 58 -1.76 -8.14 3.19
N MET A 59 -0.85 -7.18 3.19
CA MET A 59 -0.75 -6.11 2.22
C MET A 59 0.36 -6.49 1.25
N LYS A 60 -0.01 -6.78 -0.01
CA LYS A 60 0.91 -7.01 -1.11
C LYS A 60 1.06 -5.74 -1.93
N LEU A 61 2.30 -5.45 -2.30
CA LEU A 61 2.66 -4.26 -3.06
C LEU A 61 2.99 -4.61 -4.51
N ARG A 62 2.56 -3.77 -5.44
CA ARG A 62 2.97 -3.83 -6.83
C ARG A 62 3.17 -2.42 -7.38
N ASP A 63 3.92 -2.34 -8.47
CA ASP A 63 3.94 -1.13 -9.26
C ASP A 63 2.57 -0.90 -9.92
N PRO A 64 2.19 0.37 -10.18
CA PRO A 64 1.06 0.68 -11.03
C PRO A 64 1.22 0.06 -12.41
N LEU A 65 0.14 -0.42 -12.99
CA LEU A 65 0.10 -0.88 -14.38
C LEU A 65 0.14 0.32 -15.35
N ASP A 66 0.47 0.07 -16.61
CA ASP A 66 0.55 1.11 -17.64
C ASP A 66 -0.79 1.86 -17.84
N ASP A 67 -1.92 1.15 -17.69
CA ASP A 67 -3.27 1.72 -17.79
C ASP A 67 -3.73 2.43 -16.50
N GLU A 68 -2.96 2.31 -15.41
CA GLU A 68 -3.14 3.04 -14.16
C GLU A 68 -2.31 4.34 -14.13
N TYR A 69 -2.14 4.99 -15.29
CA TYR A 69 -1.34 6.21 -15.45
C TYR A 69 -1.74 7.35 -14.47
N TYR A 70 -2.99 7.37 -14.02
CA TYR A 70 -3.50 8.33 -13.03
C TYR A 70 -2.93 8.13 -11.62
N LEU A 71 -2.25 7.01 -11.36
CA LEU A 71 -1.50 6.75 -10.12
C LEU A 71 -0.07 7.26 -10.17
N GLN A 72 0.43 7.63 -11.37
CA GLN A 72 1.74 8.26 -11.48
C GLN A 72 1.73 9.63 -10.78
N GLY A 73 2.87 10.00 -10.20
CA GLY A 73 3.02 11.24 -9.44
C GLY A 73 4.50 11.60 -9.27
N PRO A 74 4.79 12.74 -8.61
CA PRO A 74 6.17 13.18 -8.38
C PRO A 74 6.96 12.21 -7.48
N GLY A 75 6.27 11.49 -6.59
CA GLY A 75 6.84 10.43 -5.76
C GLY A 75 6.45 9.02 -6.22
N THR A 76 7.17 8.03 -5.70
CA THR A 76 6.85 6.60 -5.89
C THR A 76 5.46 6.30 -5.36
N THR A 77 4.63 5.62 -6.16
CA THR A 77 3.32 5.15 -5.74
C THR A 77 3.29 3.63 -5.86
N LEU A 78 2.90 2.94 -4.79
CA LEU A 78 2.74 1.49 -4.76
C LEU A 78 1.26 1.14 -4.64
N VAL A 79 0.80 0.23 -5.50
CA VAL A 79 -0.56 -0.27 -5.44
C VAL A 79 -0.63 -1.40 -4.41
N VAL A 80 -1.67 -1.32 -3.58
CA VAL A 80 -1.91 -2.19 -2.45
C VAL A 80 -3.06 -3.14 -2.76
N GLU A 81 -2.76 -4.42 -2.61
CA GLU A 81 -3.73 -5.51 -2.67
C GLU A 81 -3.79 -6.19 -1.31
N LEU A 82 -4.99 -6.32 -0.74
CA LEU A 82 -5.18 -7.07 0.49
C LEU A 82 -5.44 -8.52 0.13
N ILE A 83 -4.57 -9.39 0.62
CA ILE A 83 -4.57 -10.83 0.34
C ILE A 83 -4.63 -11.64 1.64
N GLU A 84 -4.96 -12.92 1.53
CA GLU A 84 -4.83 -13.89 2.63
C GLU A 84 -3.45 -14.58 2.64
N GLU A 85 -3.17 -15.39 3.66
CA GLU A 85 -1.86 -16.00 3.89
C GLU A 85 -1.43 -16.94 2.75
N ASP A 86 -2.39 -17.67 2.18
CA ASP A 86 -2.17 -18.64 1.09
C ASP A 86 -1.79 -17.96 -0.24
N GLU A 87 -2.13 -16.70 -0.41
CA GLU A 87 -1.83 -15.90 -1.60
C GLU A 87 -0.44 -15.24 -1.57
N CYS A 88 0.23 -15.23 -0.41
CA CYS A 88 1.58 -14.65 -0.27
C CYS A 88 2.63 -15.40 -1.10
N ASN A 89 2.44 -16.70 -1.37
CA ASN A 89 3.38 -17.57 -2.08
C ASN A 89 2.80 -18.20 -3.36
N ALA A 90 1.69 -17.68 -3.88
CA ALA A 90 1.12 -18.17 -5.13
C ALA A 90 2.08 -17.86 -6.30
N HIS A 91 2.78 -18.89 -6.78
CA HIS A 91 3.72 -18.87 -7.90
C HIS A 91 3.02 -18.92 -9.26
#